data_AF-A0AAV6K1X6-F1
#
_entry.id   AF-A0AAV6K1X6-F1
#
_cell.length_a   1.000
_cell.length_b   1.000
_cell.length_c   1.000
_cell.angle_alpha   90.00
_cell.angle_beta   90.00
_cell.angle_gamma   90.00
#
_symmetry.space_group_name_H-M   'P 1'
#
loop_
_entity.id
_entity.type
_entity.pdbx_description
1 polymer ?
#
loop_
_entity_poly.entity_id
_entity_poly.type
_entity_poly.pdbx_seq_one_letter_code
_entity_poly.pdbx_strand_id
1 'polypeptide(L)'
;MLQQAIHCLNFTLQTEDFYVPALNKTLNSTTTTAATTSIYFDIELDNPNRVEGIYYNTLDLTFYYKHSNQTYSPVANQTFVGFYQGHKKKARRSRTVEATGVPWEEVSNGSMPVFRVGLVTSFRFKVLSRKTKEHELAVGADVAVNDSGEKDNQKGVRLKSGAPEMIWRGRTWPLVIGSIILFNLLFIT
;
A
#
# COMPACT_ATOMS: atom_id res chain seq x y z
N MET A 1 3.07 14.64 -14.97
CA MET A 1 4.33 14.37 -14.24
C MET A 1 4.22 13.16 -13.29
N LEU A 2 3.04 12.82 -12.76
CA LEU A 2 2.85 11.62 -11.91
C LEU A 2 2.97 10.29 -12.70
N GLN A 3 2.52 10.25 -13.95
CA GLN A 3 2.50 9.04 -14.79
C GLN A 3 3.90 8.50 -15.14
N GLN A 4 4.92 9.36 -15.22
CA GLN A 4 6.28 8.98 -15.62
C GLN A 4 7.08 8.35 -14.48
N ALA A 5 6.72 8.60 -13.22
CA ALA A 5 7.38 7.96 -12.08
C ALA A 5 7.04 6.46 -12.01
N ILE A 6 5.79 6.07 -12.31
CA ILE A 6 5.36 4.66 -12.28
C ILE A 6 6.08 3.82 -13.35
N HIS A 7 6.45 4.43 -14.48
CA HIS A 7 7.16 3.72 -15.56
C HIS A 7 8.67 3.55 -15.30
N CYS A 8 9.23 4.29 -14.34
CA CYS A 8 10.61 4.12 -13.86
C CYS A 8 10.69 3.36 -12.51
N LEU A 9 9.56 3.17 -11.83
CA LEU A 9 9.43 2.40 -10.59
C LEU A 9 8.99 0.99 -10.94
N ASN A 10 9.93 0.17 -11.40
CA ASN A 10 9.65 -1.27 -11.52
C ASN A 10 9.46 -1.93 -10.15
N PHE A 11 9.54 -1.21 -9.03
CA PHE A 11 9.21 -1.84 -7.76
C PHE A 11 7.73 -2.20 -7.72
N THR A 12 7.44 -3.42 -7.30
CA THR A 12 6.08 -3.89 -7.16
C THR A 12 5.75 -3.89 -5.68
N LEU A 13 4.68 -3.18 -5.32
CA LEU A 13 4.06 -3.25 -4.01
C LEU A 13 2.88 -4.19 -4.11
N GLN A 14 2.87 -5.25 -3.30
CA GLN A 14 1.81 -6.25 -3.33
C GLN A 14 1.31 -6.54 -1.93
N THR A 15 0.00 -6.67 -1.78
CA THR A 15 -0.59 -7.30 -0.61
C THR A 15 -0.56 -8.81 -0.84
N GLU A 16 0.35 -9.50 -0.16
CA GLU A 16 0.52 -10.95 -0.24
C GLU A 16 -0.64 -11.64 0.48
N ASP A 17 -0.79 -11.34 1.77
CA ASP A 17 -1.89 -11.82 2.59
C ASP A 17 -2.76 -10.67 3.09
N PHE A 18 -4.06 -10.90 3.13
CA PHE A 18 -5.04 -10.01 3.74
C PHE A 18 -6.11 -10.88 4.39
N TYR A 19 -6.25 -10.74 5.70
CA TYR A 19 -7.15 -11.58 6.49
C TYR A 19 -7.96 -10.74 7.46
N VAL A 20 -9.27 -11.01 7.50
CA VAL A 20 -10.26 -10.31 8.33
C VAL A 20 -10.99 -11.38 9.14
N PRO A 21 -10.55 -11.65 10.37
CA PRO A 21 -11.12 -12.74 11.18
C PRO A 21 -12.63 -12.60 11.43
N ALA A 22 -13.13 -11.36 11.46
CA ALA A 22 -14.55 -11.01 11.58
C ALA A 22 -15.47 -11.75 10.60
N LEU A 23 -14.92 -12.07 9.43
CA LEU A 23 -15.65 -12.63 8.30
C LEU A 23 -15.48 -14.13 8.18
N ASN A 24 -14.62 -14.73 9.01
CA ASN A 24 -14.36 -16.16 8.96
C ASN A 24 -15.46 -16.94 9.70
N LYS A 25 -16.43 -17.45 8.94
CA LYS A 25 -17.58 -18.20 9.46
C LYS A 25 -17.21 -19.54 10.10
N THR A 26 -15.98 -20.03 9.90
CA THR A 26 -15.52 -21.32 10.45
C THR A 26 -14.94 -21.20 11.86
N LEU A 27 -14.71 -19.97 12.35
CA LEU A 27 -14.26 -19.74 13.73
C LEU A 27 -15.46 -19.86 14.68
N ASN A 28 -15.49 -20.92 15.49
CA ASN A 28 -16.50 -21.08 16.54
C ASN A 28 -16.48 -19.89 17.52
N SER A 29 -17.61 -19.22 17.67
CA SER A 29 -17.80 -17.92 18.32
C SER A 29 -17.56 -17.87 19.85
N THR A 30 -16.93 -18.88 20.45
CA THR A 30 -16.83 -19.03 21.91
C THR A 30 -15.59 -18.42 22.56
N THR A 31 -14.66 -17.84 21.81
CA THR A 31 -13.48 -17.17 22.38
C THR A 31 -13.23 -15.81 21.75
N THR A 32 -13.62 -14.79 22.52
CA THR A 32 -13.05 -13.43 22.53
C THR A 32 -13.72 -12.42 21.60
N THR A 33 -14.51 -11.53 22.20
CA THR A 33 -15.07 -10.28 21.67
C THR A 33 -14.03 -9.30 21.10
N ALA A 34 -12.73 -9.55 21.31
CA ALA A 34 -11.61 -8.83 20.69
C ALA A 34 -11.03 -9.52 19.44
N ALA A 35 -11.52 -10.71 19.08
CA ALA A 35 -11.10 -11.44 17.87
C ALA A 35 -11.82 -10.97 16.59
N THR A 36 -12.84 -10.10 16.69
CA THR A 36 -13.86 -9.96 15.65
C THR A 36 -13.80 -8.68 14.82
N THR A 37 -12.89 -7.73 15.05
CA THR A 37 -12.85 -6.45 14.31
C THR A 37 -11.43 -6.00 13.97
N SER A 38 -10.63 -6.90 13.41
CA SER A 38 -9.24 -6.62 13.03
C SER A 38 -8.95 -6.98 11.58
N ILE A 39 -7.86 -6.44 11.05
CA ILE A 39 -7.32 -6.73 9.73
C ILE A 39 -5.87 -7.13 9.90
N TYR A 40 -5.54 -8.36 9.53
CA TYR A 40 -4.16 -8.77 9.27
C TYR A 40 -3.80 -8.49 7.82
N PHE A 41 -2.60 -7.98 7.60
CA PHE A 41 -2.08 -7.75 6.26
C PHE A 41 -0.58 -8.07 6.19
N ASP A 42 -0.12 -8.52 5.02
CA ASP A 42 1.29 -8.62 4.65
C ASP A 42 1.53 -7.86 3.34
N ILE A 43 2.45 -6.89 3.37
CA ILE A 43 2.89 -6.16 2.19
C ILE A 43 4.31 -6.57 1.79
N GLU A 44 4.49 -6.86 0.50
CA GLU A 44 5.79 -7.08 -0.11
C GLU A 44 6.19 -5.86 -0.95
N LEU A 45 7.39 -5.34 -0.68
CA LEU A 45 8.09 -4.36 -1.50
C LEU A 45 9.17 -5.10 -2.28
N ASP A 46 9.06 -5.15 -3.61
CA ASP A 46 10.08 -5.77 -4.48
C ASP A 46 10.92 -4.69 -5.17
N ASN A 47 12.23 -4.67 -4.98
CA ASN A 47 13.14 -3.79 -5.73
C ASN A 47 13.83 -4.58 -6.85
N PRO A 48 13.34 -4.57 -8.10
CA PRO A 48 13.96 -5.31 -9.20
C PRO A 48 15.13 -4.58 -9.85
N ASN A 49 15.48 -3.38 -9.36
CA ASN A 49 16.59 -2.61 -9.92
C ASN A 49 17.87 -3.43 -9.86
N ARG A 50 18.68 -3.32 -10.92
CA ARG A 50 19.90 -4.13 -11.07
C ARG A 50 21.05 -3.60 -10.22
N VAL A 51 21.09 -2.29 -10.02
CA VAL A 51 22.22 -1.59 -9.40
C VAL A 51 21.76 -0.76 -8.20
N GLU A 52 20.58 -0.17 -8.29
CA GLU A 52 20.10 0.84 -7.35
C GLU A 52 19.42 0.23 -6.13
N GLY A 53 19.90 0.60 -4.94
CA GLY A 53 19.14 0.43 -3.70
C GLY A 53 18.06 1.49 -3.57
N ILE A 54 17.10 1.28 -2.67
CA ILE A 54 16.02 2.22 -2.38
C ILE A 54 16.03 2.51 -0.88
N TYR A 55 16.10 3.79 -0.50
CA TYR A 55 15.79 4.24 0.84
C TYR A 55 14.34 4.68 0.87
N TYR A 56 13.49 3.96 1.57
CA TYR A 56 12.14 4.40 1.89
C TYR A 56 12.18 5.26 3.15
N ASN A 57 11.44 6.35 3.15
CA ASN A 57 11.02 7.02 4.37
C ASN A 57 9.88 6.23 5.00
N THR A 58 9.18 6.84 5.96
CA THR A 58 8.02 6.22 6.60
C THR A 58 7.03 5.69 5.55
N LEU A 59 6.56 4.48 5.78
CA LEU A 59 5.48 3.87 5.01
C LEU A 59 4.18 4.13 5.77
N ASP A 60 3.33 4.98 5.23
CA ASP A 60 2.03 5.33 5.83
C ASP A 60 0.92 4.55 5.12
N LEU A 61 0.38 3.54 5.80
CA LEU A 61 -0.72 2.73 5.32
C LEU A 61 -2.04 3.20 5.89
N THR A 62 -3.05 3.26 5.02
CA THR A 62 -4.44 3.49 5.40
C THR A 62 -5.31 2.41 4.81
N PHE A 63 -6.13 1.79 5.65
CA PHE A 63 -7.11 0.78 5.26
C PHE A 63 -8.47 1.45 5.17
N TYR A 64 -9.19 1.17 4.10
CA TYR A 64 -10.54 1.69 3.87
C TYR A 64 -11.52 0.55 3.68
N TYR A 65 -12.76 0.77 4.09
CA TYR A 65 -13.88 -0.06 3.72
C TYR A 65 -14.65 0.59 2.56
N LYS A 66 -14.98 -0.21 1.54
CA LYS A 66 -15.75 0.24 0.38
C LYS A 66 -17.23 -0.03 0.61
N HIS A 67 -18.00 1.05 0.66
CA HIS A 67 -19.45 0.99 0.82
C HIS A 67 -20.15 0.61 -0.50
N SER A 68 -21.42 0.18 -0.39
CA SER A 68 -22.26 -0.16 -1.55
C SER A 68 -22.43 1.01 -2.53
N ASN A 69 -22.38 2.25 -2.04
CA ASN A 69 -22.39 3.47 -2.86
C ASN A 69 -21.01 3.83 -3.48
N GLN A 70 -20.06 2.90 -3.47
CA GLN A 70 -18.70 3.04 -4.02
C GLN A 70 -17.81 4.10 -3.33
N THR A 71 -18.22 4.60 -2.16
CA THR A 71 -17.39 5.48 -1.35
C THR A 71 -16.46 4.68 -0.43
N TYR A 72 -15.38 5.31 0.03
CA TYR A 72 -14.40 4.72 0.93
C TYR A 72 -14.41 5.45 2.27
N SER A 73 -14.47 4.71 3.38
CA SER A 73 -14.25 5.25 4.72
C SER A 73 -12.98 4.66 5.32
N PRO A 74 -12.11 5.47 5.94
CA PRO A 74 -10.93 4.94 6.62
C PRO A 74 -11.36 4.12 7.83
N VAL A 75 -10.78 2.94 7.99
CA VAL A 75 -11.13 2.00 9.07
C VAL A 75 -9.95 1.64 9.96
N ALA A 76 -8.73 1.73 9.45
CA ALA A 76 -7.50 1.54 10.21
C ALA A 76 -6.32 2.29 9.58
N ASN A 77 -5.27 2.50 10.35
CA ASN A 77 -4.00 3.04 9.89
C ASN A 77 -2.82 2.23 10.45
N GLN A 78 -1.69 2.26 9.74
CA GLN A 78 -0.44 1.68 10.24
C GLN A 78 0.76 2.38 9.61
N THR A 79 1.80 2.60 10.42
CA THR A 79 3.06 3.17 9.94
C THR A 79 4.21 2.20 10.12
N PHE A 80 5.12 2.12 9.14
CA PHE A 80 6.41 1.45 9.32
C PHE A 80 7.54 2.46 9.20
N VAL A 81 8.53 2.33 10.08
CA VAL A 81 9.75 3.14 10.01
C VAL A 81 10.44 2.89 8.67
N GLY A 82 10.93 3.97 8.07
CA GLY A 82 11.69 3.92 6.83
C GLY A 82 12.91 3.01 6.91
N PHE A 83 13.28 2.41 5.78
CA PHE A 83 14.36 1.44 5.72
C PHE A 83 15.08 1.48 4.38
N TYR A 84 16.30 0.95 4.38
CA TYR A 84 17.05 0.71 3.17
C TYR A 84 16.76 -0.69 2.61
N GLN A 85 16.45 -0.76 1.32
CA GLN A 85 16.32 -1.98 0.55
C GLN A 85 17.44 -2.03 -0.50
N GLY A 86 18.24 -3.10 -0.49
CA GLY A 86 19.25 -3.34 -1.53
C GLY A 86 18.63 -3.57 -2.91
N HIS A 87 19.46 -3.54 -3.95
CA HIS A 87 19.06 -3.89 -5.31
C HIS A 87 18.73 -5.39 -5.40
N LYS A 88 17.75 -5.77 -6.24
CA LYS A 88 17.24 -7.16 -6.37
C LYS A 88 16.84 -7.82 -5.04
N LYS A 89 16.35 -7.04 -4.09
CA LYS A 89 15.89 -7.53 -2.78
C LYS A 89 14.39 -7.32 -2.64
N LYS A 90 13.78 -8.17 -1.82
CA LYS A 90 12.39 -8.05 -1.36
C LYS A 90 12.37 -7.69 0.13
N ALA A 91 11.39 -6.92 0.54
CA ALA A 91 11.14 -6.61 1.95
C ALA A 91 9.66 -6.87 2.26
N ARG A 92 9.40 -7.63 3.32
CA ARG A 92 8.04 -7.90 3.81
C ARG A 92 7.76 -7.16 5.11
N ARG A 93 6.52 -6.70 5.26
CA ARG A 93 6.02 -6.06 6.48
C ARG A 93 4.59 -6.52 6.70
N SER A 94 4.35 -7.18 7.83
CA SER A 94 3.03 -7.61 8.23
C SER A 94 2.66 -7.10 9.61
N ARG A 95 1.35 -6.93 9.84
CA ARG A 95 0.80 -6.57 11.14
C ARG A 95 -0.71 -6.86 11.18
N THR A 96 -1.24 -6.98 12.40
CA THR A 96 -2.68 -6.92 12.67
C THR A 96 -3.05 -5.54 13.22
N VAL A 97 -4.07 -4.92 12.65
CA VAL A 97 -4.60 -3.64 13.09
C VAL A 97 -6.08 -3.76 13.44
N GLU A 98 -6.51 -3.04 14.47
CA GLU A 98 -7.93 -2.92 14.79
C GLU A 98 -8.62 -2.06 13.72
N ALA A 99 -9.78 -2.51 13.27
CA ALA A 99 -10.58 -1.84 12.25
C ALA A 99 -11.90 -1.37 12.84
N THR A 100 -12.15 -0.07 12.71
CA THR A 100 -13.33 0.63 13.25
C THR A 100 -14.18 1.19 12.11
N GLY A 101 -15.49 1.36 12.34
CA GLY A 101 -16.40 1.94 11.32
C GLY A 101 -16.78 1.02 10.16
N VAL A 102 -16.39 -0.26 10.20
CA VAL A 102 -16.93 -1.29 9.32
C VAL A 102 -18.28 -1.76 9.90
N PRO A 103 -19.35 -1.85 9.09
CA PRO A 103 -20.64 -2.39 9.54
C PRO A 103 -20.57 -3.94 9.61
N TRP A 104 -19.84 -4.47 10.60
CA TRP A 104 -19.50 -5.90 10.70
C TRP A 104 -20.71 -6.85 10.63
N GLU A 105 -21.85 -6.45 11.22
CA GLU A 105 -23.10 -7.22 11.19
C GLU A 105 -23.71 -7.34 9.79
N GLU A 106 -23.57 -6.31 8.95
CA GLU A 106 -24.06 -6.34 7.57
C GLU A 106 -23.12 -7.16 6.69
N VAL A 107 -21.82 -7.02 6.94
CA VAL A 107 -20.78 -7.66 6.14
C VAL A 107 -20.71 -9.17 6.39
N SER A 108 -20.93 -9.62 7.62
CA SER A 108 -20.93 -11.06 7.96
C SER A 108 -22.08 -11.85 7.32
N ASN A 109 -23.15 -11.17 6.92
CA ASN A 109 -24.39 -11.77 6.41
C ASN A 109 -24.42 -12.07 4.90
N GLY A 110 -23.27 -12.15 4.24
CA GLY A 110 -23.15 -12.75 2.90
C GLY A 110 -22.82 -11.79 1.75
N SER A 111 -22.35 -10.59 2.05
CA SER A 111 -21.66 -9.77 1.04
C SER A 111 -20.18 -10.11 1.01
N MET A 112 -19.55 -10.10 -0.16
CA MET A 112 -18.08 -10.12 -0.26
C MET A 112 -17.57 -8.68 -0.07
N PRO A 113 -17.13 -8.28 1.13
CA PRO A 113 -16.67 -6.91 1.33
C PRO A 113 -15.39 -6.66 0.55
N VAL A 114 -15.24 -5.40 0.15
CA VAL A 114 -14.04 -4.91 -0.48
C VAL A 114 -13.38 -3.91 0.47
N PHE A 115 -12.16 -4.24 0.86
CA PHE A 115 -11.27 -3.31 1.55
C PHE A 115 -10.34 -2.66 0.54
N ARG A 116 -9.86 -1.46 0.83
CA ARG A 116 -8.80 -0.82 0.05
C ARG A 116 -7.59 -0.59 0.94
N VAL A 117 -6.42 -0.98 0.45
CA VAL A 117 -5.13 -0.68 1.08
C VAL A 117 -4.50 0.48 0.32
N GLY A 118 -4.34 1.62 0.98
CA GLY A 118 -3.56 2.76 0.49
C GLY A 118 -2.19 2.80 1.15
N LEU A 119 -1.16 3.11 0.37
CA LEU A 119 0.19 3.37 0.85
C LEU A 119 0.67 4.72 0.34
N VAL A 120 1.14 5.56 1.25
CA VAL A 120 1.89 6.78 0.96
C VAL A 120 3.29 6.66 1.53
N THR A 121 4.29 7.01 0.75
CA THR A 121 5.67 7.10 1.20
C THR A 121 6.47 8.03 0.29
N SER A 122 7.67 8.38 0.72
CA SER A 122 8.68 8.94 -0.18
C SER A 122 9.94 8.12 -0.12
N PHE A 123 10.73 8.15 -1.19
CA PHE A 123 11.90 7.32 -1.34
C PHE A 123 13.02 8.04 -2.11
N ARG A 124 14.24 7.54 -1.95
CA ARG A 124 15.44 7.99 -2.66
C ARG A 124 16.18 6.77 -3.19
N PHE A 125 16.65 6.82 -4.43
CA PHE A 125 17.54 5.78 -4.95
C PHE A 125 18.94 5.97 -4.37
N LYS A 126 19.64 4.86 -4.14
CA LYS A 126 21.06 4.81 -3.81
C LYS A 126 21.81 4.29 -5.04
N VAL A 127 22.59 5.17 -5.66
CA VAL A 127 23.51 4.83 -6.74
C VAL A 127 24.92 4.90 -6.16
N LEU A 128 25.59 3.76 -6.03
CA LEU A 128 26.89 3.65 -5.35
C LEU A 128 26.84 4.29 -3.94
N SER A 129 27.57 5.38 -3.73
CA SER A 129 27.63 6.10 -2.45
C SER A 129 26.76 7.37 -2.38
N ARG A 130 26.03 7.72 -3.45
CA ARG A 130 25.19 8.92 -3.51
C ARG A 130 23.70 8.57 -3.48
N LYS A 131 22.90 9.43 -2.85
CA LYS A 131 21.43 9.34 -2.86
C LYS A 131 20.88 10.30 -3.92
N THR A 132 19.84 9.90 -4.62
CA THR A 132 19.13 10.76 -5.56
C THR A 132 18.23 11.77 -4.83
N LYS A 133 17.57 12.64 -5.61
CA LYS A 133 16.44 13.43 -5.12
C LYS A 133 15.35 12.51 -4.56
N GLU A 134 14.58 13.07 -3.64
CA GLU A 134 13.43 12.41 -3.05
C GLU A 134 12.25 12.40 -4.01
N HIS A 135 11.57 11.27 -4.05
CA HIS A 135 10.41 11.01 -4.88
C HIS A 135 9.27 10.57 -3.99
N GLU A 136 8.07 11.04 -4.27
CA GLU A 136 6.87 10.66 -3.52
C GLU A 136 6.12 9.55 -4.27
N LEU A 137 5.46 8.69 -3.51
CA LEU A 137 4.66 7.58 -4.00
C LEU A 137 3.35 7.54 -3.22
N ALA A 138 2.24 7.53 -3.95
CA ALA A 138 0.92 7.21 -3.43
C ALA A 138 0.28 6.14 -4.32
N VAL A 139 -0.01 4.98 -3.75
CA VAL A 139 -0.60 3.84 -4.46
C VAL A 139 -1.68 3.18 -3.61
N GLY A 140 -2.58 2.44 -4.25
CA GLY A 140 -3.50 1.59 -3.51
C GLY A 140 -4.12 0.50 -4.37
N ALA A 141 -4.79 -0.43 -3.71
CA ALA A 141 -5.56 -1.48 -4.36
C ALA A 141 -6.77 -1.90 -3.54
N ASP A 142 -7.81 -2.29 -4.25
CA ASP A 142 -9.00 -2.92 -3.70
C ASP A 142 -8.73 -4.43 -3.52
N VAL A 143 -9.13 -4.96 -2.37
CA VAL A 143 -8.95 -6.33 -1.91
C VAL A 143 -10.33 -6.85 -1.51
N ALA A 144 -10.89 -7.72 -2.34
CA ALA A 144 -12.10 -8.46 -2.00
C ALA A 144 -11.76 -9.58 -1.01
N VAL A 145 -12.63 -9.77 -0.02
CA VAL A 145 -12.47 -10.77 1.04
C VAL A 145 -13.63 -11.74 1.00
N ASN A 146 -13.33 -13.03 1.15
CA ASN A 146 -14.29 -14.13 1.09
C ASN A 146 -14.91 -14.45 2.47
N ASP A 147 -15.81 -15.43 2.50
CA ASP A 147 -16.50 -15.93 3.69
C ASP A 147 -15.61 -16.68 4.69
N SER A 148 -14.35 -16.94 4.33
CA SER A 148 -13.32 -17.44 5.24
C SER A 148 -12.49 -16.29 5.83
N GLY A 149 -12.82 -15.04 5.51
CA GLY A 149 -12.07 -13.86 5.91
C GLY A 149 -10.76 -13.67 5.16
N GLU A 150 -10.48 -14.48 4.14
CA GLU A 150 -9.26 -14.40 3.35
C GLU A 150 -9.47 -13.58 2.08
N LYS A 151 -8.40 -12.98 1.57
CA LYS A 151 -8.39 -12.39 0.24
C LYS A 151 -8.85 -13.39 -0.81
N ASP A 152 -9.80 -12.99 -1.66
CA ASP A 152 -10.38 -13.86 -2.69
C ASP A 152 -9.37 -14.33 -3.76
N ASN A 153 -8.27 -13.58 -3.93
CA ASN A 153 -7.23 -13.90 -4.91
C ASN A 153 -6.02 -14.58 -4.26
N GLN A 154 -5.61 -15.73 -4.77
CA GLN A 154 -4.40 -16.43 -4.29
C GLN A 154 -3.08 -15.71 -4.63
N LYS A 155 -3.08 -14.76 -5.57
CA LYS A 155 -1.88 -13.97 -5.93
C LYS A 155 -1.83 -12.66 -5.17
N GLY A 156 -0.63 -12.12 -4.99
CA GLY A 156 -0.40 -10.77 -4.47
C GLY A 156 -1.20 -9.72 -5.24
N VAL A 157 -1.82 -8.77 -4.53
CA VAL A 157 -2.58 -7.68 -5.16
C VAL A 157 -1.67 -6.48 -5.33
N ARG A 158 -1.34 -6.15 -6.59
CA ARG A 158 -0.47 -5.02 -6.93
C ARG A 158 -1.12 -3.68 -6.64
N LEU A 159 -0.47 -2.85 -5.84
CA LEU A 159 -0.87 -1.46 -5.62
C LEU A 159 -0.57 -0.65 -6.88
N LYS A 160 -1.55 0.13 -7.35
CA LYS A 160 -1.43 0.96 -8.56
C LYS A 160 -1.60 2.43 -8.21
N SER A 161 -1.00 3.30 -9.03
CA SER A 161 -1.24 4.74 -9.00
C SER A 161 -2.69 5.06 -9.35
N GLY A 162 -3.28 6.06 -8.69
CA GLY A 162 -4.71 6.38 -8.81
C GLY A 162 -5.52 6.00 -7.55
N ALA A 163 -4.87 5.98 -6.38
CA ALA A 163 -5.59 6.11 -5.12
C ALA A 163 -6.35 7.45 -5.08
N PRO A 164 -7.61 7.49 -4.60
CA PRO A 164 -8.32 8.76 -4.46
C PRO A 164 -7.42 9.72 -3.69
N GLU A 165 -7.28 10.94 -4.21
CA GLU A 165 -6.40 11.96 -3.66
C GLU A 165 -6.58 12.03 -2.15
N MET A 166 -5.55 11.61 -1.43
CA MET A 166 -5.44 11.96 -0.04
C MET A 166 -5.27 13.48 0.00
N ILE A 167 -6.16 14.16 0.70
CA ILE A 167 -6.15 15.62 0.87
C ILE A 167 -4.78 16.02 1.42
N TRP A 168 -3.96 16.61 0.55
CA TRP A 168 -2.64 17.17 0.88
C TRP A 168 -2.82 18.44 1.73
N ARG A 169 -3.18 18.31 3.02
CA ARG A 169 -3.00 19.43 3.95
C ARG A 169 -1.54 19.49 4.38
N GLY A 170 -0.81 20.43 3.77
CA GLY A 170 0.30 21.09 4.45
C GLY A 170 1.71 20.68 4.04
N ARG A 171 2.07 20.82 2.76
CA ARG A 171 3.46 21.12 2.40
C ARG A 171 3.49 21.91 1.11
N THR A 172 3.36 23.23 1.21
CA THR A 172 3.56 24.15 0.09
C THR A 172 4.98 24.00 -0.44
N TRP A 173 5.13 23.50 -1.66
CA TRP A 173 6.33 23.74 -2.46
C TRP A 173 5.98 24.78 -3.54
N PRO A 174 6.82 25.78 -3.75
CA PRO A 174 6.58 26.79 -4.78
C PRO A 174 6.63 26.14 -6.15
N LEU A 175 5.73 26.57 -7.02
CA LEU A 175 5.65 26.23 -8.42
C LEU A 175 7.02 26.41 -9.09
N VAL A 176 7.66 25.32 -9.50
CA VAL A 176 8.68 25.38 -10.56
C VAL A 176 8.09 24.73 -11.80
N ILE A 177 7.78 25.60 -12.75
CA ILE A 177 7.28 25.32 -14.08
C ILE A 177 8.29 24.48 -14.86
N GLY A 178 7.78 23.53 -15.64
CA GLY A 178 8.30 23.12 -16.95
C GLY A 178 9.78 22.77 -17.05
N SER A 179 10.07 21.48 -17.16
CA SER A 179 11.21 21.01 -17.95
C SER A 179 10.91 19.62 -18.50
N ILE A 180 10.48 19.59 -19.76
CA ILE A 180 10.59 18.43 -20.63
C ILE A 180 12.10 18.24 -20.84
N ILE A 181 12.70 17.20 -20.26
CA ILE A 181 14.06 16.79 -20.62
C ILE A 181 13.98 15.41 -21.28
N LEU A 182 14.25 15.44 -22.57
CA LEU A 182 14.51 14.33 -23.46
C LEU A 182 15.64 13.47 -22.85
N PHE A 183 15.35 12.21 -22.52
CA PHE A 183 16.40 11.22 -22.25
C PHE A 183 17.17 11.01 -23.55
N ASN A 184 18.32 11.66 -23.69
CA ASN A 184 19.36 11.16 -24.56
C ASN A 184 20.43 10.49 -23.70
N LEU A 185 20.78 9.27 -24.10
CA LEU A 185 21.97 8.57 -23.67
C LEU A 185 23.15 9.53 -23.65
N LEU A 186 23.96 9.48 -22.59
CA LEU A 186 25.41 9.30 -22.66
C LEU A 186 26.00 9.32 -21.25
N PHE A 187 26.76 8.28 -20.94
CA PHE A 187 27.87 8.35 -20.01
C PHE A 187 28.72 9.58 -20.35
N ILE A 188 28.86 10.55 -19.45
CA ILE A 188 29.98 11.49 -19.51
C ILE A 188 30.49 11.73 -18.08
N THR A 189 31.77 11.37 -17.95
CA THR A 189 32.81 11.62 -16.93
C THR A 189 32.51 12.60 -15.81
#